data_AF-E9BS20-F1
#
_entry.id   AF-E9BS20-F1
#
_cell.length_a   1.000
_cell.length_b   1.000
_cell.length_c   1.000
_cell.angle_alpha   90.00
_cell.angle_beta   90.00
_cell.angle_gamma   90.00
#
_symmetry.space_group_name_H-M   'P 1'
#
loop_
_entity.id
_entity.type
_entity.pdbx_description
1 polymer ?
#
loop_
_entity_poly.entity_id
_entity_poly.type
_entity_poly.pdbx_seq_one_letter_code
_entity_poly.pdbx_strand_id
1 'polypeptide(L)'
;MGKTVLSCRKGNGSVYQVHGHKRLGPAKLRILDYAERHGYMRGVVKSIEHEAGRGAALARVEFRHPYKFRRVKELMVAPEGMFTGQSVFCGQKAPLAIGNVLPL
;
A
#
# COMPACT_ATOMS: atom_id res chain seq x y z
N MET A 1 -45.86 1.12 13.24
CA MET A 1 -44.50 1.47 12.76
C MET A 1 -43.51 0.45 13.29
N GLY A 2 -42.70 -0.17 12.41
CA GLY A 2 -41.78 -1.25 12.78
C GLY A 2 -40.41 -0.74 13.26
N LYS A 3 -39.68 -1.59 14.00
CA LYS A 3 -38.31 -1.31 14.45
C LYS A 3 -37.33 -1.33 13.28
N THR A 4 -36.34 -0.44 13.29
CA THR A 4 -35.29 -0.38 12.26
C THR A 4 -34.48 -1.67 12.21
N VAL A 5 -34.38 -2.26 11.01
CA VAL A 5 -33.61 -3.48 10.75
C VAL A 5 -32.11 -3.25 10.93
N LEU A 6 -31.38 -4.32 11.26
CA LEU A 6 -29.95 -4.27 11.57
C LEU A 6 -29.10 -3.77 10.37
N SER A 7 -29.49 -4.09 9.14
CA SER A 7 -28.83 -3.60 7.91
C SER A 7 -28.86 -2.07 7.81
N CYS A 8 -30.02 -1.44 8.04
CA CYS A 8 -30.17 0.01 8.02
C CYS A 8 -29.37 0.71 9.13
N ARG A 9 -29.13 0.04 10.27
CA ARG A 9 -28.35 0.62 11.38
C ARG A 9 -26.84 0.70 11.11
N LYS A 10 -26.31 -0.14 10.21
CA LYS A 10 -24.87 -0.19 9.90
C LYS A 10 -24.35 1.07 9.19
N GLY A 11 -25.20 1.79 8.45
CA GLY A 11 -24.83 3.01 7.72
C GLY A 11 -24.72 4.27 8.58
N ASN A 12 -25.34 4.29 9.78
CA ASN A 12 -25.45 5.49 10.61
C ASN A 12 -24.18 5.81 11.43
N GLY A 13 -23.07 5.11 11.20
CA GLY A 13 -21.80 5.39 11.89
C GLY A 13 -21.86 5.25 13.41
N SER A 14 -22.70 4.35 13.94
CA SER A 14 -22.83 4.09 15.39
C SER A 14 -21.85 3.00 15.86
N VAL A 15 -22.33 1.95 16.52
CA VAL A 15 -21.52 0.82 17.03
C VAL A 15 -20.83 -0.02 15.96
N TYR A 16 -21.15 0.22 14.68
CA TYR A 16 -20.64 -0.55 13.53
C TYR A 16 -19.45 0.13 12.83
N GLN A 17 -18.84 1.14 13.45
CA GLN A 17 -17.64 1.77 12.91
C GLN A 17 -16.44 0.80 12.90
N VAL A 18 -15.49 1.08 12.00
CA VAL A 18 -14.26 0.31 11.88
C VAL A 18 -13.33 0.62 13.07
N HIS A 19 -12.86 -0.42 13.75
CA HIS A 19 -11.87 -0.33 14.82
C HIS A 19 -10.45 -0.07 14.24
N GLY A 20 -10.23 1.12 13.68
CA GLY A 20 -9.04 1.46 12.90
C GLY A 20 -7.80 1.95 13.68
N HIS A 21 -7.85 2.04 15.00
CA HIS A 21 -6.80 2.65 15.83
C HIS A 21 -5.40 2.00 15.73
N LYS A 22 -5.34 0.71 15.35
CA LYS A 22 -4.08 -0.05 15.15
C LYS A 22 -3.65 -0.15 13.67
N ARG A 23 -4.35 0.53 12.75
CA ARG A 23 -3.96 0.52 11.33
C ARG A 23 -2.68 1.31 11.13
N LEU A 24 -1.76 0.75 10.35
CA LEU A 24 -0.48 1.38 10.02
C LEU A 24 -0.67 2.49 8.99
N GLY A 25 -1.65 2.32 8.10
CA GLY A 25 -2.00 3.31 7.09
C GLY A 25 -2.65 2.67 5.86
N PRO A 26 -3.06 3.48 4.89
CA PRO A 26 -3.63 2.95 3.66
C PRO A 26 -2.55 2.23 2.84
N ALA A 27 -2.75 0.93 2.61
CA ALA A 27 -1.97 0.16 1.65
C ALA A 27 -2.34 0.59 0.23
N LYS A 28 -1.42 1.26 -0.46
CA LYS A 28 -1.64 1.81 -1.81
C LYS A 28 -0.38 1.62 -2.65
N LEU A 29 -0.59 1.54 -3.96
CA LEU A 29 0.50 1.76 -4.91
C LEU A 29 0.93 3.23 -4.86
N ARG A 30 2.10 3.46 -5.44
CA ARG A 30 2.63 4.78 -5.69
C ARG A 30 1.67 5.63 -6.49
N ILE A 31 1.84 6.94 -6.33
CA ILE A 31 1.22 7.91 -7.21
C ILE A 31 1.83 7.72 -8.60
N LEU A 32 0.96 7.58 -9.61
CA LEU A 32 1.35 7.44 -11.00
C LEU A 32 1.96 8.75 -11.54
N ASP A 33 3.25 8.91 -11.32
CA ASP A 33 4.06 10.05 -11.72
C ASP A 33 4.70 9.87 -13.11
N TYR A 34 5.45 10.87 -13.56
CA TYR A 34 6.13 10.83 -14.86
C TYR A 34 7.12 9.65 -14.96
N ALA A 35 7.78 9.30 -13.86
CA ALA A 35 8.81 8.27 -13.82
C ALA A 35 8.21 6.88 -13.98
N GLU A 36 7.07 6.60 -13.34
CA GLU A 36 6.36 5.33 -13.54
C GLU A 36 5.76 5.19 -14.93
N ARG A 37 5.29 6.29 -15.54
CA ARG A 37 4.69 6.25 -16.89
C ARG A 37 5.70 5.99 -18.00
N HIS A 38 6.88 6.63 -17.96
CA HIS A 38 7.85 6.58 -19.07
C HIS A 38 9.09 5.73 -18.77
N GLY A 39 9.28 5.34 -17.52
CA GLY A 39 10.46 4.64 -17.04
C GLY A 39 10.13 3.70 -15.89
N TYR A 40 10.97 3.73 -14.87
CA TYR A 40 10.72 3.06 -13.61
C TYR A 40 11.33 3.86 -12.46
N MET A 41 10.81 3.68 -11.25
CA MET A 41 11.43 4.17 -10.03
C MET A 41 11.76 3.03 -9.08
N ARG A 42 12.99 3.06 -8.55
CA ARG A 42 13.48 2.08 -7.59
C ARG A 42 13.14 2.51 -6.17
N GLY A 43 12.53 1.61 -5.41
CA GLY A 43 12.35 1.68 -3.97
C GLY A 43 13.10 0.57 -3.27
N VAL A 44 13.30 0.71 -1.96
CA VAL A 44 13.88 -0.33 -1.11
C VAL A 44 12.90 -0.70 -0.02
N VAL A 45 12.62 -1.99 0.14
CA VAL A 45 11.80 -2.51 1.24
C VAL A 45 12.57 -2.32 2.54
N LYS A 46 12.04 -1.51 3.46
CA LYS A 46 12.64 -1.27 4.78
C LYS A 46 12.21 -2.29 5.81
N SER A 47 10.93 -2.59 5.85
CA SER A 47 10.33 -3.50 6.81
C SER A 47 9.10 -4.17 6.20
N ILE A 48 8.83 -5.39 6.63
CA ILE A 48 7.59 -6.11 6.37
C ILE A 48 6.89 -6.23 7.73
N GLU A 49 5.74 -5.59 7.86
CA GLU A 49 5.03 -5.36 9.11
C GLU A 49 3.61 -5.96 9.03
N HIS A 50 3.11 -6.43 10.18
CA HIS A 50 1.72 -6.86 10.31
C HIS A 50 0.81 -5.66 10.61
N GLU A 51 -0.34 -5.56 9.93
CA GLU A 51 -1.39 -4.58 10.21
C GLU A 51 -2.62 -5.26 10.84
N ALA A 52 -3.08 -4.74 11.98
CA ALA A 52 -4.27 -5.26 12.64
C ALA A 52 -5.52 -5.16 11.73
N GLY A 53 -6.23 -6.27 11.59
CA GLY A 53 -7.41 -6.37 10.73
C GLY A 53 -7.09 -6.63 9.25
N ARG A 54 -5.84 -6.96 8.92
CA ARG A 54 -5.40 -7.43 7.60
C ARG A 54 -4.71 -8.80 7.73
N GLY A 55 -5.06 -9.74 6.85
CA GLY A 55 -4.38 -11.05 6.77
C GLY A 55 -3.04 -10.98 6.03
N ALA A 56 -2.95 -10.15 4.99
CA ALA A 56 -1.72 -9.93 4.25
C ALA A 56 -0.75 -8.99 5.00
N ALA A 57 0.54 -9.28 4.91
CA ALA A 57 1.58 -8.39 5.42
C ALA A 57 1.69 -7.11 4.57
N LEU A 58 2.12 -6.02 5.20
CA LEU A 58 2.43 -4.76 4.53
C LEU A 58 3.93 -4.56 4.47
N ALA A 59 4.40 -4.03 3.34
CA ALA A 59 5.77 -3.63 3.17
C ALA A 59 5.90 -2.12 3.19
N ARG A 60 6.82 -1.64 4.01
CA ARG A 60 7.22 -0.24 4.03
C ARG A 60 8.33 -0.04 3.02
N VAL A 61 7.99 0.54 1.88
CA VAL A 61 8.94 0.80 0.79
C VAL A 61 9.39 2.24 0.83
N GLU A 62 10.70 2.47 0.83
CA GLU A 62 11.28 3.80 0.73
C GLU A 62 11.67 4.11 -0.72
N PHE A 63 11.08 5.18 -1.26
CA PHE A 63 11.41 5.75 -2.56
C PHE A 63 12.14 7.08 -2.40
N ARG A 64 12.96 7.45 -3.38
CA ARG A 64 13.51 8.80 -3.48
C ARG A 64 12.52 9.69 -4.21
N HIS A 65 12.21 10.86 -3.66
CA HIS A 65 11.32 11.81 -4.34
C HIS A 65 11.99 12.32 -5.63
N PRO A 66 11.29 12.37 -6.77
CA PRO A 66 11.90 12.75 -8.05
C PRO A 66 12.39 14.20 -8.09
N TYR A 67 11.61 15.13 -7.51
CA TYR A 67 11.88 16.57 -7.61
C TYR A 67 12.54 17.21 -6.38
N LYS A 68 12.60 16.51 -5.24
CA LYS A 68 13.02 17.07 -3.95
C LYS A 68 13.98 16.13 -3.26
N PHE A 69 14.92 16.66 -2.47
CA PHE A 69 15.78 15.82 -1.62
C PHE A 69 15.01 15.31 -0.40
N ARG A 70 14.11 14.35 -0.63
CA ARG A 70 13.28 13.70 0.38
C ARG A 70 13.13 12.21 0.07
N ARG A 71 13.01 11.39 1.11
CA ARG A 71 12.54 10.00 0.98
C ARG A 71 11.05 9.92 1.25
N VAL A 72 10.31 9.28 0.34
CA VAL A 72 8.88 9.01 0.47
C VAL A 72 8.73 7.58 0.96
N LYS A 73 8.05 7.42 2.09
CA LYS A 73 7.72 6.11 2.65
C LYS A 73 6.32 5.76 2.20
N GLU A 74 6.19 4.62 1.55
CA GLU A 74 4.90 4.09 1.13
C GLU A 74 4.63 2.74 1.77
N LEU A 75 3.35 2.47 2.01
CA LEU A 75 2.87 1.19 2.52
C LEU A 75 2.23 0.43 1.36
N MET A 76 2.88 -0.65 0.96
CA MET A 76 2.43 -1.53 -0.11
C MET A 76 1.99 -2.87 0.47
N VAL A 77 1.15 -3.61 -0.25
CA VAL A 77 0.87 -5.01 0.10
C VAL A 77 2.12 -5.82 -0.22
N ALA A 78 2.54 -6.69 0.68
CA ALA A 78 3.70 -7.54 0.47
C ALA A 78 3.32 -8.79 -0.35
N PRO A 79 3.81 -8.96 -1.59
CA PRO A 79 3.67 -10.23 -2.29
C PRO A 79 4.56 -11.29 -1.66
N GLU A 80 4.18 -12.54 -1.84
CA GLU A 80 4.96 -13.70 -1.37
C GLU A 80 6.35 -13.71 -2.03
N GLY A 81 7.36 -14.07 -1.25
CA GLY A 81 8.75 -14.07 -1.70
C GLY A 81 9.46 -12.72 -1.60
N MET A 82 8.78 -11.65 -1.19
CA MET A 82 9.42 -10.37 -0.93
C MET A 82 10.17 -10.35 0.40
N PHE A 83 11.33 -9.69 0.46
CA PHE A 83 12.19 -9.64 1.66
C PHE A 83 12.69 -8.22 1.99
N THR A 84 13.13 -8.01 3.23
CA THR A 84 13.68 -6.72 3.69
C THR A 84 15.01 -6.42 3.00
N GLY A 85 15.19 -5.20 2.51
CA GLY A 85 16.35 -4.78 1.73
C GLY A 85 16.21 -5.02 0.22
N GLN A 86 15.16 -5.72 -0.21
CA GLN A 86 14.88 -5.92 -1.64
C GLN A 86 14.64 -4.59 -2.35
N SER A 87 15.19 -4.47 -3.56
CA SER A 87 14.87 -3.36 -4.46
C SER A 87 13.60 -3.69 -5.25
N VAL A 88 12.60 -2.82 -5.14
CA VAL A 88 11.33 -2.91 -5.88
C VAL A 88 11.33 -1.85 -6.98
N PHE A 89 10.94 -2.24 -8.18
CA PHE A 89 10.86 -1.35 -9.33
C PHE A 89 9.40 -1.14 -9.73
N CYS A 90 8.97 0.12 -9.79
CA CYS A 90 7.62 0.51 -10.22
C CYS A 90 7.71 1.32 -11.51
N GLY A 91 7.01 0.89 -12.56
CA GLY A 91 6.84 1.65 -13.80
C GLY A 91 6.81 0.81 -15.07
N GLN A 92 6.55 1.47 -16.20
CA GLN A 92 6.39 0.83 -17.51
C GLN A 92 7.64 0.07 -17.98
N LYS A 93 8.84 0.54 -17.66
CA LYS A 93 10.11 -0.10 -18.05
C LYS A 93 10.74 -0.94 -16.93
N ALA A 94 9.98 -1.27 -15.89
CA ALA A 94 10.48 -2.13 -14.82
C ALA A 94 10.68 -3.57 -15.33
N PRO A 95 11.69 -4.31 -14.85
CA PRO A 95 11.85 -5.72 -15.22
C PRO A 95 10.75 -6.58 -14.60
N LEU A 96 10.38 -7.68 -15.26
CA LEU A 96 9.42 -8.63 -14.74
C LEU A 96 10.06 -9.46 -13.61
N ALA A 97 9.75 -9.09 -12.37
CA ALA A 97 10.23 -9.80 -11.17
C ALA A 97 9.20 -9.68 -10.04
N ILE A 98 9.28 -10.61 -9.08
CA ILE A 98 8.40 -10.65 -7.91
C ILE A 98 8.55 -9.35 -7.11
N GLY A 99 7.44 -8.67 -6.86
CA GLY A 99 7.40 -7.40 -6.14
C GLY A 99 7.36 -6.15 -7.02
N ASN A 100 7.73 -6.26 -8.31
CA ASN A 100 7.70 -5.12 -9.21
C ASN A 100 6.28 -4.77 -9.67
N VAL A 101 6.06 -3.48 -9.95
CA VAL A 101 4.77 -2.95 -10.37
C VAL A 101 4.88 -2.53 -11.83
N LEU A 102 4.11 -3.19 -12.70
CA LEU A 102 4.07 -2.96 -14.14
C LEU A 102 2.63 -2.68 -14.59
N PRO A 103 2.42 -1.93 -15.70
CA PRO A 103 1.13 -1.91 -16.38
C PRO A 103 0.81 -3.30 -16.95
N LEU A 104 -0.49 -3.65 -16.97
CA LEU A 104 -1.00 -4.87 -17.58
C LEU A 104 -1.21 -4.71 -19.09
#